data_AF-A0A8T5ZYR0-F1
#
_entry.id   AF-A0A8T5ZYR0-F1
#
_cell.length_a   1.000
_cell.length_b   1.000
_cell.length_c   1.000
_cell.angle_alpha   90.00
_cell.angle_beta   90.00
_cell.angle_gamma   90.00
#
_symmetry.space_group_name_H-M   'P 1'
#
loop_
_entity.id
_entity.type
_entity.pdbx_description
1 polymer ?
#
loop_
_entity_poly.entity_id
_entity_poly.type
_entity_poly.pdbx_seq_one_letter_code
_entity_poly.pdbx_strand_id
1 'polypeptide(L)'
;PNEGTLFYGLVQDGNDMWDATFFCGSCAVIRRKPLDEIGGIAVETVTEDAHTSLRLHRRGYTSAYMRIPQAAGLATESLSAHIGQRIRWARGMVQIFRLDNPLTGKGLKFAQRLCYVNAMFHFLSGIPRLIFLTAPLAFLLLHAYIIYAPALMIALFVLPHMIHASLTNSKIQGKYRHSFWSEIYETVLAWYIAPPTLVALINPHKGKFNVTAKGGLVEEEYVDWVISRPYIFLVLLNLVGVAVGIWRYFYGPPTEMLTVVVSMVWVFYNLIVLGGAVAVSVESKQVRRSHRVEMTMPAAIAREDGHLFSCTVQDFSDGGLGIKINGQAQILEGQKVNLLLKRGQQEYVFPTQVARVMGNEVGLKLMPLTTQQHIDFVQCTFARADTWALWQDSYPEDKPLESLLDILKLGFRGYRHLAEFAPSSVKGIFRVLTSLVSWVVSFIPRRPERSETAQPSDQALAQQ
;
A
#
# COMPACT_ATOMS: atom_id res chain seq x y z
N PRO A 1 4.98 -4.16 4.43
CA PRO A 1 5.50 -3.79 3.08
C PRO A 1 4.47 -2.95 2.32
N ASN A 2 4.96 -2.04 1.46
CA ASN A 2 4.06 -1.26 0.61
C ASN A 2 3.40 -2.15 -0.47
N GLU A 3 2.35 -1.65 -1.12
CA GLU A 3 1.61 -2.43 -2.11
C GLU A 3 2.48 -2.80 -3.34
N GLY A 4 3.29 -1.86 -3.82
CA GLY A 4 4.12 -2.01 -5.03
C GLY A 4 5.27 -3.00 -4.89
N THR A 5 5.72 -3.28 -3.66
CA THR A 5 6.83 -4.20 -3.34
C THR A 5 6.57 -5.61 -3.88
N LEU A 6 5.33 -6.09 -3.87
CA LEU A 6 4.99 -7.38 -4.47
C LEU A 6 5.27 -7.40 -5.98
N PHE A 7 4.81 -6.36 -6.66
CA PHE A 7 4.89 -6.28 -8.12
C PHE A 7 6.33 -6.07 -8.59
N TYR A 8 7.03 -5.06 -8.08
CA TYR A 8 8.43 -4.78 -8.46
C TYR A 8 9.43 -5.74 -7.83
N GLY A 9 9.08 -6.40 -6.72
CA GLY A 9 9.97 -7.35 -6.04
C GLY A 9 9.96 -8.75 -6.62
N LEU A 10 8.77 -9.34 -6.75
CA LEU A 10 8.61 -10.75 -7.13
C LEU A 10 8.00 -10.90 -8.53
N VAL A 11 6.96 -10.14 -8.86
CA VAL A 11 6.19 -10.37 -10.10
C VAL A 11 6.95 -9.93 -11.34
N GLN A 12 7.56 -8.74 -11.34
CA GLN A 12 8.34 -8.25 -12.49
C GLN A 12 9.61 -9.08 -12.71
N ASP A 13 10.26 -9.52 -11.62
CA ASP A 13 11.39 -10.45 -11.64
C ASP A 13 10.97 -11.82 -12.22
N GLY A 14 9.80 -12.33 -11.81
CA GLY A 14 9.23 -13.55 -12.38
C GLY A 14 8.80 -13.41 -13.85
N ASN A 15 8.32 -12.25 -14.26
CA ASN A 15 8.00 -11.96 -15.67
C ASN A 15 9.27 -11.87 -16.54
N ASP A 16 10.39 -11.43 -15.95
CA ASP A 16 11.67 -11.30 -16.65
C ASP A 16 12.19 -12.66 -17.14
N MET A 17 12.06 -13.69 -16.29
CA MET A 17 12.36 -15.08 -16.64
C MET A 17 11.64 -15.54 -17.92
N TRP A 18 10.48 -14.97 -18.21
CA TRP A 18 9.65 -15.30 -19.38
C TRP A 18 9.69 -14.24 -20.48
N ASP A 19 10.64 -13.31 -20.44
CA ASP A 19 10.81 -12.25 -21.44
C ASP A 19 9.52 -11.40 -21.57
N ALA A 20 8.90 -11.12 -20.42
CA ALA A 20 7.57 -10.53 -20.33
C ALA A 20 7.49 -9.33 -19.37
N THR A 21 8.63 -8.81 -18.90
CA THR A 21 8.69 -7.58 -18.11
C THR A 21 8.25 -6.41 -18.97
N PHE A 22 7.30 -5.63 -18.49
CA PHE A 22 6.75 -4.50 -19.23
C PHE A 22 7.06 -3.15 -18.56
N PHE A 23 7.18 -2.14 -19.40
CA PHE A 23 7.34 -0.73 -19.04
C PHE A 23 6.14 -0.26 -18.19
N CYS A 24 6.46 0.40 -17.07
CA CYS A 24 5.49 0.87 -16.07
C CYS A 24 5.44 2.41 -15.99
N GLY A 25 5.60 3.09 -17.12
CA GLY A 25 5.41 4.54 -17.27
C GLY A 25 6.62 5.39 -16.87
N SER A 26 7.50 4.89 -16.00
CA SER A 26 8.76 5.54 -15.62
C SER A 26 9.86 4.51 -15.34
N CYS A 27 11.07 4.98 -15.07
CA CYS A 27 12.23 4.18 -14.65
C CYS A 27 12.58 3.05 -15.64
N ALA A 28 12.49 3.34 -16.94
CA ALA A 28 12.82 2.38 -17.99
C ALA A 28 13.65 3.05 -19.10
N VAL A 29 14.46 2.23 -19.77
CA VAL A 29 15.23 2.63 -20.95
C VAL A 29 14.74 1.80 -22.13
N ILE A 30 14.27 2.48 -23.18
CA ILE A 30 13.72 1.83 -24.38
C ILE A 30 14.64 2.16 -25.56
N ARG A 31 15.01 1.14 -26.33
CA ARG A 31 15.80 1.36 -27.55
C ARG A 31 14.95 2.11 -28.58
N ARG A 32 15.49 3.23 -29.09
CA ARG A 32 14.77 4.13 -29.99
C ARG A 32 14.29 3.46 -31.28
N LYS A 33 15.17 2.72 -31.96
CA LYS A 33 14.83 2.05 -33.24
C LYS A 33 13.62 1.09 -33.11
N PRO A 34 13.60 0.11 -32.19
CA PRO A 34 12.42 -0.71 -31.92
C PRO A 34 11.14 0.08 -31.62
N LEU A 35 11.27 1.17 -30.88
CA LEU A 35 10.13 2.04 -30.56
C LEU A 35 9.56 2.71 -31.82
N ASP A 36 10.42 3.25 -32.68
CA ASP A 36 9.98 3.86 -33.94
C ASP A 36 9.35 2.81 -34.88
N GLU A 37 9.86 1.58 -34.89
CA GLU A 37 9.28 0.50 -35.69
C GLU A 37 7.82 0.21 -35.31
N ILE A 38 7.46 0.28 -34.02
CA ILE A 38 6.06 0.07 -33.56
C ILE A 38 5.18 1.32 -33.65
N GLY A 39 5.69 2.41 -34.23
CA GLY A 39 4.96 3.68 -34.37
C GLY A 39 5.05 4.59 -33.14
N GLY A 40 6.03 4.37 -32.26
CA GLY A 40 6.20 5.14 -31.03
C GLY A 40 5.46 4.56 -29.83
N ILE A 41 5.16 5.44 -28.87
CA ILE A 41 4.38 5.10 -27.67
C ILE A 41 2.93 4.82 -28.06
N ALA A 42 2.36 3.72 -27.58
CA ALA A 42 0.99 3.30 -27.88
C ALA A 42 -0.05 4.21 -27.17
N VAL A 43 -0.81 5.00 -27.91
CA VAL A 43 -1.76 6.00 -27.35
C VAL A 43 -3.22 5.57 -27.38
N GLU A 44 -3.50 4.34 -27.81
CA GLU A 44 -4.87 3.82 -27.97
C GLU A 44 -5.53 3.44 -26.64
N THR A 45 -4.74 3.25 -25.59
CA THR A 45 -5.20 2.91 -24.25
C THR A 45 -4.67 3.89 -23.21
N VAL A 46 -5.30 3.94 -22.04
CA VAL A 46 -4.90 4.84 -20.93
C VAL A 46 -3.59 4.38 -20.26
N THR A 47 -3.15 3.16 -20.52
CA THR A 47 -1.90 2.58 -20.03
C THR A 47 -0.96 2.38 -21.22
N GLU A 48 -0.48 3.52 -21.74
CA GLU A 48 0.38 3.59 -22.91
C GLU A 48 1.67 2.79 -22.73
N ASP A 49 2.13 2.72 -21.49
CA ASP A 49 3.35 2.08 -21.06
C ASP A 49 3.34 0.56 -21.28
N ALA A 50 2.38 -0.13 -20.67
CA ALA A 50 2.20 -1.56 -20.80
C ALA A 50 1.80 -1.93 -22.23
N HIS A 51 1.01 -1.09 -22.90
CA HIS A 51 0.61 -1.33 -24.29
C HIS A 51 1.80 -1.24 -25.26
N THR A 52 2.71 -0.27 -25.04
CA THR A 52 3.95 -0.16 -25.81
C THR A 52 4.80 -1.43 -25.67
N SER A 53 4.92 -1.96 -24.45
CA SER A 53 5.68 -3.19 -24.19
C SER A 53 5.09 -4.40 -24.89
N LEU A 54 3.77 -4.52 -24.88
CA LEU A 54 3.05 -5.58 -25.59
C LEU A 54 3.37 -5.56 -27.10
N ARG A 55 3.38 -4.37 -27.71
CA ARG A 55 3.73 -4.21 -29.13
C ARG A 55 5.18 -4.57 -29.43
N LEU A 56 6.11 -4.16 -28.57
CA LEU A 56 7.53 -4.53 -28.70
C LEU A 56 7.71 -6.04 -28.62
N HIS A 57 7.12 -6.70 -27.62
CA HIS A 57 7.25 -8.16 -27.46
C HIS A 57 6.62 -8.92 -28.61
N ARG A 58 5.51 -8.41 -29.17
CA ARG A 58 4.88 -8.98 -30.37
C ARG A 58 5.74 -8.91 -31.63
N ARG A 59 6.61 -7.91 -31.72
CA ARG A 59 7.62 -7.80 -32.79
C ARG A 59 8.85 -8.68 -32.53
N GLY A 60 8.89 -9.41 -31.43
CA GLY A 60 9.99 -10.30 -31.06
C GLY A 60 11.14 -9.60 -30.33
N TYR A 61 10.96 -8.35 -29.89
CA TYR A 61 11.93 -7.70 -29.01
C TYR A 61 11.85 -8.25 -27.59
N THR A 62 12.99 -8.24 -26.92
CA THR A 62 13.14 -8.77 -25.56
C THR A 62 13.17 -7.65 -24.52
N SER A 63 12.75 -7.96 -23.30
CA SER A 63 12.85 -7.11 -22.12
C SER A 63 13.86 -7.63 -21.11
N ALA A 64 14.35 -6.76 -20.23
CA ALA A 64 15.13 -7.14 -19.06
C ALA A 64 14.68 -6.32 -17.84
N TYR A 65 14.55 -6.95 -16.68
CA TYR A 65 14.24 -6.31 -15.40
C TYR A 65 15.46 -6.31 -14.48
N MET A 66 15.84 -5.13 -13.98
CA MET A 66 16.83 -5.02 -12.92
C MET A 66 16.13 -4.67 -11.61
N ARG A 67 16.08 -5.62 -10.68
CA ARG A 67 15.52 -5.42 -9.33
C ARG A 67 16.50 -4.67 -8.42
N ILE A 68 16.87 -3.45 -8.83
CA ILE A 68 17.67 -2.53 -8.03
C ILE A 68 16.92 -1.19 -8.01
N PRO A 69 16.53 -0.68 -6.82
CA PRO A 69 15.92 0.64 -6.73
C PRO A 69 16.89 1.73 -7.21
N GLN A 70 16.59 2.34 -8.37
CA GLN A 70 17.38 3.43 -8.96
C GLN A 70 16.66 4.79 -8.90
N ALA A 71 15.42 4.81 -8.42
CA ALA A 71 14.61 6.01 -8.34
C ALA A 71 13.68 5.93 -7.13
N ALA A 72 13.41 7.10 -6.54
CA ALA A 72 12.44 7.27 -5.47
C ALA A 72 11.28 8.12 -5.96
N GLY A 73 10.10 7.52 -6.01
CA GLY A 73 8.86 8.20 -6.36
C GLY A 73 8.05 8.57 -5.12
N LEU A 74 7.20 9.59 -5.25
CA LEU A 74 6.20 9.89 -4.24
C LEU A 74 4.96 9.02 -4.47
N ALA A 75 4.46 8.42 -3.39
CA ALA A 75 3.13 7.81 -3.40
C ALA A 75 2.04 8.89 -3.38
N THR A 76 0.82 8.51 -3.75
CA THR A 76 -0.34 9.40 -3.63
C THR A 76 -0.59 9.79 -2.18
N GLU A 77 -0.79 11.08 -1.92
CA GLU A 77 -0.93 11.64 -0.56
C GLU A 77 -2.33 11.44 0.05
N SER A 78 -3.33 11.13 -0.78
CA SER A 78 -4.69 10.83 -0.34
C SER A 78 -5.20 9.53 -0.95
N LEU A 79 -6.15 8.90 -0.26
CA LEU A 79 -6.92 7.76 -0.72
C LEU A 79 -7.68 8.07 -2.02
N SER A 80 -8.21 9.29 -2.15
CA SER A 80 -8.89 9.74 -3.37
C SER A 80 -7.99 9.74 -4.59
N ALA A 81 -6.77 10.25 -4.44
CA ALA A 81 -5.75 10.22 -5.49
C ALA A 81 -5.29 8.79 -5.79
N HIS A 82 -5.12 7.96 -4.74
CA HIS A 82 -4.75 6.55 -4.87
C HIS A 82 -5.78 5.77 -5.69
N ILE A 83 -7.06 5.85 -5.33
CA ILE A 83 -8.16 5.21 -6.04
C ILE A 83 -8.24 5.72 -7.48
N GLY A 84 -8.13 7.04 -7.69
CA GLY A 84 -8.12 7.64 -9.03
C GLY A 84 -7.01 7.08 -9.93
N GLN A 85 -5.81 6.89 -9.38
CA GLN A 85 -4.71 6.25 -10.11
C GLN A 85 -5.00 4.79 -10.45
N ARG A 86 -5.51 4.01 -9.49
CA ARG A 86 -5.82 2.58 -9.68
C ARG A 86 -6.97 2.36 -10.68
N ILE A 87 -7.98 3.23 -10.69
CA ILE A 87 -9.05 3.21 -11.70
C ILE A 87 -8.46 3.33 -13.13
N ARG A 88 -7.48 4.21 -13.32
CA ARG A 88 -6.83 4.38 -14.64
C ARG A 88 -6.10 3.13 -15.07
N TRP A 89 -5.29 2.56 -14.18
CA TRP A 89 -4.53 1.35 -14.46
C TRP A 89 -5.45 0.17 -14.76
N ALA A 90 -6.50 0.00 -13.95
CA ALA A 90 -7.49 -1.05 -14.15
C ALA A 90 -8.21 -0.93 -15.49
N ARG A 91 -8.67 0.27 -15.83
CA ARG A 91 -9.32 0.53 -17.12
C ARG A 91 -8.37 0.27 -18.28
N GLY A 92 -7.15 0.83 -18.25
CA GLY A 92 -6.18 0.70 -19.34
C GLY A 92 -5.79 -0.74 -19.61
N MET A 93 -5.51 -1.52 -18.56
CA MET A 93 -5.16 -2.93 -18.70
C MET A 93 -6.29 -3.76 -19.32
N VAL A 94 -7.55 -3.51 -18.95
CA VAL A 94 -8.70 -4.18 -19.57
C VAL A 94 -8.93 -3.69 -21.01
N GLN A 95 -8.66 -2.42 -21.32
CA GLN A 95 -8.69 -1.93 -22.70
C GLN A 95 -7.65 -2.66 -23.56
N ILE A 96 -6.41 -2.82 -23.08
CA ILE A 96 -5.38 -3.59 -23.79
C ILE A 96 -5.87 -5.03 -24.03
N PHE A 97 -6.43 -5.67 -22.98
CA PHE A 97 -6.96 -7.03 -23.09
C PHE A 97 -8.05 -7.15 -24.17
N ARG A 98 -8.89 -6.13 -24.34
CA ARG A 98 -9.98 -6.15 -25.31
C ARG A 98 -9.59 -5.72 -26.72
N LEU A 99 -8.73 -4.72 -26.85
CA LEU A 99 -8.35 -4.14 -28.13
C LEU A 99 -7.21 -4.92 -28.79
N ASP A 100 -6.19 -5.29 -28.01
CA ASP A 100 -4.96 -5.90 -28.54
C ASP A 100 -4.84 -7.39 -28.16
N ASN A 101 -5.54 -7.82 -27.11
CA ASN A 101 -5.74 -9.20 -26.65
C ASN A 101 -4.47 -10.09 -26.67
N PRO A 102 -3.74 -10.21 -25.55
CA PRO A 102 -2.55 -11.06 -25.49
C PRO A 102 -2.84 -12.55 -25.68
N LEU A 103 -4.06 -13.05 -25.40
CA LEU A 103 -4.37 -14.48 -25.53
C LEU A 103 -4.37 -14.95 -26.97
N THR A 104 -5.00 -14.19 -27.86
CA THR A 104 -5.29 -14.66 -29.24
C THR A 104 -4.47 -13.97 -30.31
N GLY A 105 -3.96 -12.74 -30.07
CA GLY A 105 -3.20 -12.05 -31.11
C GLY A 105 -1.80 -12.65 -31.34
N LYS A 106 -1.25 -12.45 -32.53
CA LYS A 106 0.00 -13.08 -32.98
C LYS A 106 1.24 -12.43 -32.33
N GLY A 107 2.40 -13.07 -32.46
CA GLY A 107 3.70 -12.49 -32.10
C GLY A 107 4.20 -12.74 -30.67
N LEU A 108 3.37 -13.26 -29.76
CA LEU A 108 3.80 -13.62 -28.40
C LEU A 108 4.05 -15.13 -28.23
N LYS A 109 5.11 -15.44 -27.45
CA LYS A 109 5.37 -16.77 -26.89
C LYS A 109 4.29 -17.14 -25.86
N PHE A 110 4.04 -18.44 -25.66
CA PHE A 110 3.01 -18.90 -24.71
C PHE A 110 3.21 -18.33 -23.29
N ALA A 111 4.45 -18.35 -22.77
CA ALA A 111 4.75 -17.81 -21.44
C ALA A 111 4.46 -16.30 -21.34
N GLN A 112 4.86 -15.51 -22.36
CA GLN A 112 4.54 -14.07 -22.42
C GLN A 112 3.02 -13.83 -22.39
N ARG A 113 2.23 -14.66 -23.10
CA ARG A 113 0.76 -14.57 -23.06
C ARG A 113 0.25 -14.72 -21.64
N LEU A 114 0.73 -15.73 -20.91
CA LEU A 114 0.32 -15.98 -19.54
C LEU A 114 0.69 -14.81 -18.60
N CYS A 115 1.89 -14.25 -18.71
CA CYS A 115 2.33 -13.09 -17.94
C CYS A 115 1.43 -11.86 -18.18
N TYR A 116 1.18 -11.50 -19.45
CA TYR A 116 0.32 -10.36 -19.79
C TYR A 116 -1.14 -10.59 -19.36
N VAL A 117 -1.66 -11.81 -19.53
CA VAL A 117 -3.03 -12.15 -19.11
C VAL A 117 -3.18 -12.08 -17.61
N ASN A 118 -2.21 -12.63 -16.85
CA ASN A 118 -2.18 -12.53 -15.41
C ASN A 118 -2.21 -11.06 -14.94
N ALA A 119 -1.36 -10.21 -15.54
CA ALA A 119 -1.33 -8.79 -15.23
C ALA A 119 -2.66 -8.08 -15.53
N MET A 120 -3.32 -8.39 -16.66
CA MET A 120 -4.59 -7.78 -17.04
C MET A 120 -5.78 -8.30 -16.23
N PHE A 121 -5.84 -9.60 -15.96
CA PHE A 121 -6.92 -10.23 -15.19
C PHE A 121 -6.89 -9.83 -13.71
N HIS A 122 -5.72 -9.52 -13.17
CA HIS A 122 -5.60 -9.01 -11.81
C HIS A 122 -6.51 -7.79 -11.56
N PHE A 123 -6.68 -6.91 -12.56
CA PHE A 123 -7.54 -5.74 -12.44
C PHE A 123 -9.05 -6.04 -12.51
N LEU A 124 -9.44 -7.27 -12.88
CA LEU A 124 -10.83 -7.74 -12.81
C LEU A 124 -11.21 -8.27 -11.41
N SER A 125 -10.26 -8.32 -10.47
CA SER A 125 -10.46 -8.80 -9.08
C SER A 125 -11.55 -8.05 -8.30
N GLY A 126 -11.87 -6.81 -8.69
CA GLY A 126 -12.91 -6.03 -8.03
C GLY A 126 -14.29 -6.70 -8.06
N ILE A 127 -14.66 -7.36 -9.15
CA ILE A 127 -15.97 -8.03 -9.28
C ILE A 127 -16.04 -9.27 -8.35
N PRO A 128 -15.11 -10.25 -8.43
CA PRO A 128 -15.08 -11.36 -7.48
C PRO A 128 -15.06 -10.90 -6.02
N ARG A 129 -14.34 -9.82 -5.71
CA ARG A 129 -14.27 -9.29 -4.35
C ARG A 129 -15.63 -8.83 -3.82
N LEU A 130 -16.39 -8.08 -4.63
CA LEU A 130 -17.75 -7.68 -4.26
C LEU A 130 -18.70 -8.87 -4.13
N ILE A 131 -18.53 -9.90 -4.97
CA ILE A 131 -19.29 -11.15 -4.85
C ILE A 131 -18.97 -11.83 -3.52
N PHE A 132 -17.71 -11.99 -3.14
CA PHE A 132 -17.36 -12.61 -1.85
C PHE A 132 -17.85 -11.83 -0.63
N LEU A 133 -17.88 -10.50 -0.71
CA LEU A 133 -18.41 -9.63 0.34
C LEU A 133 -19.94 -9.71 0.50
N THR A 134 -20.64 -10.26 -0.49
CA THR A 134 -22.12 -10.31 -0.54
C THR A 134 -22.69 -11.74 -0.64
N ALA A 135 -21.88 -12.74 -1.02
CA ALA A 135 -22.31 -14.12 -1.23
C ALA A 135 -23.01 -14.75 0.00
N PRO A 136 -22.51 -14.61 1.24
CA PRO A 136 -23.23 -15.14 2.42
C PRO A 136 -24.61 -14.52 2.61
N LEU A 137 -24.80 -13.28 2.15
CA LEU A 137 -26.05 -12.53 2.31
C LEU A 137 -27.15 -13.03 1.39
N ALA A 138 -26.81 -13.65 0.26
CA ALA A 138 -27.79 -14.29 -0.61
C ALA A 138 -28.55 -15.40 0.14
N PHE A 139 -27.83 -16.23 0.91
CA PHE A 139 -28.46 -17.26 1.74
C PHE A 139 -29.17 -16.65 2.95
N LEU A 140 -28.52 -15.72 3.66
CA LEU A 140 -29.07 -15.17 4.91
C LEU A 140 -30.32 -14.31 4.68
N LEU A 141 -30.32 -13.46 3.65
CA LEU A 141 -31.39 -12.47 3.40
C LEU A 141 -32.43 -12.97 2.41
N LEU A 142 -32.00 -13.68 1.36
CA LEU A 142 -32.88 -14.07 0.24
C LEU A 142 -33.21 -15.56 0.25
N HIS A 143 -32.66 -16.33 1.20
CA HIS A 143 -32.77 -17.79 1.23
C HIS A 143 -32.31 -18.45 -0.09
N ALA A 144 -31.35 -17.82 -0.78
CA ALA A 144 -30.81 -18.32 -2.04
C ALA A 144 -29.57 -19.18 -1.80
N TYR A 145 -29.64 -20.46 -2.15
CA TYR A 145 -28.53 -21.40 -2.06
C TYR A 145 -27.57 -21.21 -3.24
N ILE A 146 -26.43 -20.56 -2.99
CA ILE A 146 -25.36 -20.44 -3.99
C ILE A 146 -24.61 -21.78 -4.14
N ILE A 147 -24.42 -22.50 -3.03
CA ILE A 147 -23.69 -23.77 -2.99
C ILE A 147 -24.63 -24.85 -2.48
N TYR A 148 -24.90 -25.86 -3.31
CA TYR A 148 -25.70 -27.02 -2.95
C TYR A 148 -24.82 -28.13 -2.37
N ALA A 149 -24.40 -27.96 -1.11
CA ALA A 149 -23.62 -28.96 -0.39
C ALA A 149 -23.87 -28.86 1.13
N PRO A 150 -23.75 -29.97 1.89
CA PRO A 150 -23.79 -29.92 3.35
C PRO A 150 -22.68 -29.01 3.90
N ALA A 151 -23.00 -28.18 4.89
CA ALA A 151 -22.05 -27.22 5.46
C ALA A 151 -20.77 -27.89 6.01
N LEU A 152 -20.87 -29.11 6.56
CA LEU A 152 -19.72 -29.89 7.00
C LEU A 152 -18.78 -30.26 5.84
N MET A 153 -19.32 -30.67 4.69
CA MET A 153 -18.53 -30.97 3.50
C MET A 153 -17.82 -29.72 3.01
N ILE A 154 -18.52 -28.58 2.96
CA ILE A 154 -17.89 -27.30 2.58
C ILE A 154 -16.71 -27.00 3.50
N ALA A 155 -16.88 -27.11 4.82
CA ALA A 155 -15.79 -26.85 5.77
C ALA A 155 -14.58 -27.81 5.56
N LEU A 156 -14.84 -29.10 5.33
CA LEU A 156 -13.80 -30.11 5.12
C LEU A 156 -12.97 -29.90 3.85
N PHE A 157 -13.54 -29.31 2.79
CA PHE A 157 -12.78 -29.00 1.56
C PHE A 157 -12.17 -27.59 1.59
N VAL A 158 -12.93 -26.60 2.08
CA VAL A 158 -12.54 -25.19 2.04
C VAL A 158 -11.44 -24.89 3.05
N LEU A 159 -11.51 -25.40 4.28
CA LEU A 159 -10.52 -25.06 5.30
C LEU A 159 -9.12 -25.58 4.95
N PRO A 160 -8.91 -26.85 4.56
CA PRO A 160 -7.59 -27.32 4.14
C PRO A 160 -7.08 -26.57 2.91
N HIS A 161 -7.96 -26.27 1.95
CA HIS A 161 -7.60 -25.49 0.77
C HIS A 161 -7.12 -24.07 1.15
N MET A 162 -7.86 -23.37 2.01
CA MET A 162 -7.49 -22.02 2.47
C MET A 162 -6.17 -22.02 3.25
N ILE A 163 -5.96 -23.00 4.13
CA ILE A 163 -4.70 -23.15 4.87
C ILE A 163 -3.55 -23.38 3.89
N HIS A 164 -3.70 -24.32 2.97
CA HIS A 164 -2.66 -24.62 1.99
C HIS A 164 -2.34 -23.41 1.09
N ALA A 165 -3.37 -22.72 0.59
CA ALA A 165 -3.20 -21.52 -0.22
C ALA A 165 -2.53 -20.37 0.55
N SER A 166 -2.94 -20.13 1.80
CA SER A 166 -2.35 -19.09 2.66
C SER A 166 -0.88 -19.38 2.98
N LEU A 167 -0.55 -20.62 3.37
CA LEU A 167 0.83 -21.03 3.65
C LEU A 167 1.72 -20.97 2.41
N THR A 168 1.21 -21.41 1.26
CA THR A 168 1.93 -21.36 -0.02
C THR A 168 2.23 -19.91 -0.40
N ASN A 169 1.23 -19.03 -0.31
CA ASN A 169 1.41 -17.61 -0.54
C ASN A 169 2.43 -17.02 0.42
N SER A 170 2.29 -17.23 1.74
CA SER A 170 3.25 -16.72 2.73
C SER A 170 4.68 -17.19 2.44
N LYS A 171 4.87 -18.45 2.03
CA LYS A 171 6.20 -18.98 1.68
C LYS A 171 6.81 -18.35 0.42
N ILE A 172 5.99 -18.10 -0.60
CA ILE A 172 6.45 -17.57 -1.90
C ILE A 172 6.63 -16.06 -1.84
N GLN A 173 5.67 -15.33 -1.25
CA GLN A 173 5.58 -13.87 -1.33
C GLN A 173 5.78 -13.15 0.01
N GLY A 174 5.98 -13.87 1.12
CA GLY A 174 5.98 -13.31 2.48
C GLY A 174 6.96 -12.18 2.74
N LYS A 175 8.07 -12.12 2.00
CA LYS A 175 9.03 -10.99 2.05
C LYS A 175 8.45 -9.70 1.46
N TYR A 176 7.53 -9.81 0.50
CA TYR A 176 7.01 -8.69 -0.29
C TYR A 176 5.56 -8.32 0.06
N ARG A 177 4.78 -9.28 0.57
CA ARG A 177 3.38 -9.09 0.93
C ARG A 177 3.02 -9.97 2.11
N HIS A 178 2.55 -9.32 3.17
CA HIS A 178 2.04 -10.02 4.35
C HIS A 178 0.69 -10.67 4.09
N SER A 179 0.43 -11.78 4.77
CA SER A 179 -0.81 -12.53 4.66
C SER A 179 -2.02 -11.66 4.96
N PHE A 180 -3.13 -11.90 4.27
CA PHE A 180 -4.42 -11.21 4.41
C PHE A 180 -4.43 -9.70 4.10
N TRP A 181 -3.29 -9.02 3.99
CA TRP A 181 -3.28 -7.59 3.63
C TRP A 181 -3.80 -7.33 2.22
N SER A 182 -3.56 -8.26 1.27
CA SER A 182 -4.10 -8.16 -0.09
C SER A 182 -5.62 -8.02 -0.10
N GLU A 183 -6.30 -8.69 0.81
CA GLU A 183 -7.76 -8.67 0.94
C GLU A 183 -8.27 -7.27 1.32
N ILE A 184 -7.52 -6.52 2.15
CA ILE A 184 -7.87 -5.13 2.48
C ILE A 184 -7.66 -4.22 1.27
N TYR A 185 -6.48 -4.29 0.63
CA TYR A 185 -6.17 -3.49 -0.56
C TYR A 185 -7.20 -3.72 -1.67
N GLU A 186 -7.54 -4.98 -1.94
CA GLU A 186 -8.56 -5.34 -2.93
C GLU A 186 -9.94 -4.84 -2.52
N THR A 187 -10.35 -4.96 -1.25
CA THR A 187 -11.65 -4.46 -0.80
C THR A 187 -11.78 -2.95 -0.94
N VAL A 188 -10.73 -2.18 -0.60
CA VAL A 188 -10.70 -0.73 -0.79
C VAL A 188 -10.91 -0.39 -2.27
N LEU A 189 -10.23 -1.09 -3.18
CA LEU A 189 -10.32 -0.76 -4.61
C LEU A 189 -11.57 -1.34 -5.31
N ALA A 190 -12.12 -2.44 -4.81
CA ALA A 190 -13.09 -3.30 -5.52
C ALA A 190 -14.29 -2.54 -6.09
N TRP A 191 -14.96 -1.75 -5.24
CA TRP A 191 -16.14 -0.98 -5.66
C TRP A 191 -15.82 0.02 -6.77
N TYR A 192 -14.64 0.63 -6.71
CA TYR A 192 -14.23 1.70 -7.61
C TYR A 192 -13.71 1.19 -8.95
N ILE A 193 -13.00 0.05 -8.95
CA ILE A 193 -12.44 -0.52 -10.17
C ILE A 193 -13.44 -1.40 -10.93
N ALA A 194 -14.45 -1.98 -10.27
CA ALA A 194 -15.40 -2.88 -10.92
C ALA A 194 -16.22 -2.23 -12.05
N PRO A 195 -16.84 -1.05 -11.89
CA PRO A 195 -17.56 -0.39 -12.98
C PRO A 195 -16.69 -0.02 -14.19
N PRO A 196 -15.54 0.68 -14.05
CA PRO A 196 -14.74 1.08 -15.21
C PRO A 196 -14.12 -0.13 -15.94
N THR A 197 -13.76 -1.19 -15.22
CA THR A 197 -13.26 -2.43 -15.84
C THR A 197 -14.35 -3.16 -16.59
N LEU A 198 -15.57 -3.28 -16.04
CA LEU A 198 -16.71 -3.87 -16.73
C LEU A 198 -17.09 -3.07 -17.99
N VAL A 199 -17.11 -1.73 -17.89
CA VAL A 199 -17.37 -0.86 -19.05
C VAL A 199 -16.28 -1.04 -20.08
N ALA A 200 -15.00 -1.06 -19.72
CA ALA A 200 -13.91 -1.29 -20.66
C ALA A 200 -13.98 -2.68 -21.32
N LEU A 201 -14.45 -3.69 -20.58
CA LEU A 201 -14.65 -5.03 -21.11
C LEU A 201 -15.74 -5.07 -22.18
N ILE A 202 -16.84 -4.34 -22.00
CA ILE A 202 -17.97 -4.33 -22.95
C ILE A 202 -17.73 -3.32 -24.08
N ASN A 203 -17.30 -2.11 -23.75
CA ASN A 203 -17.06 -1.01 -24.67
C ASN A 203 -15.77 -0.24 -24.33
N PRO A 204 -14.61 -0.65 -24.87
CA PRO A 204 -13.30 -0.12 -24.49
C PRO A 204 -13.12 1.37 -24.82
N HIS A 205 -13.85 1.92 -25.79
CA HIS A 205 -13.74 3.33 -26.18
C HIS A 205 -14.60 4.27 -25.30
N LYS A 206 -15.51 3.74 -24.48
CA LYS A 206 -16.38 4.55 -23.62
C LYS A 206 -15.68 4.98 -22.32
N GLY A 207 -15.92 6.23 -21.94
CA GLY A 207 -15.46 6.86 -20.70
C GLY A 207 -14.48 8.02 -20.94
N LYS A 208 -14.75 9.19 -20.35
CA LYS A 208 -13.84 10.35 -20.38
C LYS A 208 -12.94 10.34 -19.14
N PHE A 209 -11.74 10.88 -19.29
CA PHE A 209 -10.80 11.07 -18.20
C PHE A 209 -10.95 12.47 -17.63
N ASN A 210 -11.15 12.57 -16.30
CA ASN A 210 -10.92 13.81 -15.58
C ASN A 210 -9.57 13.71 -14.87
N VAL A 211 -8.71 14.68 -15.10
CA VAL A 211 -7.39 14.78 -14.45
C VAL A 211 -7.60 14.79 -12.94
N THR A 212 -6.98 13.83 -12.25
CA THR A 212 -6.98 13.78 -10.79
C THR A 212 -6.35 15.06 -10.24
N ALA A 213 -6.97 15.68 -9.24
CA ALA A 213 -6.36 16.81 -8.55
C ALA A 213 -5.01 16.36 -7.97
N LYS A 214 -3.96 17.14 -8.21
CA LYS A 214 -2.69 16.98 -7.48
C LYS A 214 -2.98 17.35 -6.02
N GLY A 215 -2.50 16.53 -5.09
CA GLY A 215 -2.82 16.60 -3.65
C GLY A 215 -2.55 17.96 -3.00
N GLY A 216 -2.93 18.06 -1.72
CA GLY A 216 -2.78 19.26 -0.90
C GLY A 216 -2.54 18.89 0.57
N LEU A 217 -2.20 19.89 1.38
CA LEU A 217 -1.95 19.72 2.81
C LEU A 217 -3.22 19.30 3.56
N VAL A 218 -3.08 18.33 4.46
CA VAL A 218 -4.15 17.88 5.36
C VAL A 218 -3.81 18.35 6.77
N GLU A 219 -4.40 19.48 7.18
CA GLU A 219 -4.12 20.12 8.47
C GLU A 219 -4.78 19.42 9.66
N GLU A 220 -5.88 18.70 9.44
CA GLU A 220 -6.63 17.93 10.44
C GLU A 220 -7.00 16.55 9.91
N GLU A 221 -7.10 15.56 10.80
CA GLU A 221 -7.61 14.24 10.44
C GLU A 221 -9.08 14.34 10.06
N TYR A 222 -9.45 13.79 8.91
CA TYR A 222 -10.83 13.78 8.44
C TYR A 222 -11.15 12.45 7.76
N VAL A 223 -12.45 12.14 7.70
CA VAL A 223 -12.96 11.00 6.95
C VAL A 223 -13.43 11.49 5.59
N ASP A 224 -12.93 10.89 4.51
CA ASP A 224 -13.47 11.16 3.16
C ASP A 224 -14.84 10.47 3.02
N TRP A 225 -15.88 11.15 3.50
CA TRP A 225 -17.26 10.63 3.48
C TRP A 225 -17.81 10.31 2.10
N VAL A 226 -17.23 10.84 1.03
CA VAL A 226 -17.66 10.53 -0.35
C VAL A 226 -17.05 9.20 -0.77
N ILE A 227 -15.79 8.95 -0.42
CA ILE A 227 -15.10 7.70 -0.72
C ILE A 227 -15.50 6.57 0.23
N SER A 228 -15.89 6.87 1.46
CA SER A 228 -16.29 5.83 2.41
C SER A 228 -17.69 5.26 2.16
N ARG A 229 -18.54 5.92 1.35
CA ARG A 229 -19.96 5.52 1.17
C ARG A 229 -20.13 4.05 0.78
N PRO A 230 -19.39 3.51 -0.21
CA PRO A 230 -19.57 2.12 -0.61
C PRO A 230 -19.19 1.14 0.51
N TYR A 231 -18.12 1.43 1.24
CA TYR A 231 -17.69 0.57 2.35
C TYR A 231 -18.72 0.60 3.48
N ILE A 232 -19.24 1.78 3.83
CA ILE A 232 -20.31 1.93 4.83
C ILE A 232 -21.56 1.18 4.39
N PHE A 233 -21.96 1.29 3.13
CA PHE A 233 -23.10 0.53 2.59
C PHE A 233 -22.89 -0.98 2.73
N LEU A 234 -21.71 -1.49 2.35
CA LEU A 234 -21.38 -2.92 2.48
C LEU A 234 -21.31 -3.38 3.94
N VAL A 235 -20.82 -2.53 4.85
CA VAL A 235 -20.85 -2.78 6.30
C VAL A 235 -22.29 -2.90 6.78
N LEU A 236 -23.15 -1.91 6.48
CA LEU A 236 -24.55 -1.93 6.88
C LEU A 236 -25.28 -3.16 6.33
N LEU A 237 -25.03 -3.50 5.06
CA LEU A 237 -25.62 -4.68 4.42
C LEU A 237 -25.18 -5.98 5.11
N ASN A 238 -23.90 -6.11 5.48
CA ASN A 238 -23.40 -7.26 6.23
C ASN A 238 -23.95 -7.31 7.67
N LEU A 239 -24.16 -6.17 8.33
CA LEU A 239 -24.79 -6.10 9.66
C LEU A 239 -26.25 -6.54 9.63
N VAL A 240 -27.00 -6.18 8.58
CA VAL A 240 -28.35 -6.71 8.35
C VAL A 240 -28.27 -8.23 8.18
N GLY A 241 -27.27 -8.72 7.45
CA GLY A 241 -26.94 -10.15 7.37
C GLY A 241 -26.75 -10.82 8.73
N VAL A 242 -25.97 -10.19 9.63
CA VAL A 242 -25.77 -10.67 11.01
C VAL A 242 -27.10 -10.73 11.76
N ALA A 243 -27.89 -9.66 11.73
CA ALA A 243 -29.16 -9.58 12.45
C ALA A 243 -30.15 -10.67 11.98
N VAL A 244 -30.28 -10.82 10.65
CA VAL A 244 -31.14 -11.86 10.07
C VAL A 244 -30.58 -13.25 10.36
N GLY A 245 -29.26 -13.46 10.31
CA GLY A 245 -28.65 -14.74 10.64
C GLY A 245 -28.84 -15.15 12.10
N ILE A 246 -28.79 -14.21 13.05
CA ILE A 246 -29.16 -14.45 14.45
C ILE A 246 -30.63 -14.88 14.54
N TRP A 247 -31.53 -14.16 13.86
CA TRP A 247 -32.94 -14.52 13.83
C TRP A 247 -33.17 -15.92 13.21
N ARG A 248 -32.51 -16.24 12.09
CA ARG A 248 -32.59 -17.57 11.45
C ARG A 248 -31.99 -18.68 12.30
N TYR A 249 -31.00 -18.39 13.13
CA TYR A 249 -30.44 -19.38 14.06
C TYR A 249 -31.47 -19.83 15.11
N PHE A 250 -32.28 -18.89 15.62
CA PHE A 250 -33.29 -19.19 16.65
C PHE A 250 -34.64 -19.66 16.09
N TYR A 251 -35.06 -19.11 14.94
CA TYR A 251 -36.40 -19.32 14.38
C TYR A 251 -36.41 -20.08 13.04
N GLY A 252 -35.25 -20.39 12.48
CA GLY A 252 -35.14 -21.09 11.20
C GLY A 252 -35.21 -22.63 11.32
N PRO A 253 -35.26 -23.34 10.18
CA PRO A 253 -35.26 -24.80 10.16
C PRO A 253 -33.99 -25.39 10.82
N PRO A 254 -34.12 -26.38 11.72
CA PRO A 254 -32.96 -26.99 12.40
C PRO A 254 -31.94 -27.62 11.44
N THR A 255 -32.39 -28.08 10.27
CA THR A 255 -31.56 -28.67 9.21
C THR A 255 -30.57 -27.68 8.61
N GLU A 256 -30.84 -26.39 8.70
CA GLU A 256 -30.01 -25.33 8.11
C GLU A 256 -29.14 -24.61 9.14
N MET A 257 -29.24 -24.95 10.41
CA MET A 257 -28.55 -24.26 11.50
C MET A 257 -27.04 -24.19 11.26
N LEU A 258 -26.42 -25.27 10.79
CA LEU A 258 -24.99 -25.31 10.48
C LEU A 258 -24.63 -24.39 9.29
N THR A 259 -25.48 -24.31 8.27
CA THR A 259 -25.31 -23.41 7.12
C THR A 259 -25.42 -21.95 7.54
N VAL A 260 -26.35 -21.63 8.44
CA VAL A 260 -26.47 -20.29 9.05
C VAL A 260 -25.19 -19.95 9.80
N VAL A 261 -24.68 -20.85 10.66
CA VAL A 261 -23.44 -20.63 11.41
C VAL A 261 -22.24 -20.38 10.48
N VAL A 262 -22.04 -21.21 9.46
CA VAL A 262 -20.94 -21.03 8.50
C VAL A 262 -21.06 -19.70 7.74
N SER A 263 -22.27 -19.35 7.31
CA SER A 263 -22.53 -18.06 6.64
C SER A 263 -22.24 -16.88 7.57
N MET A 264 -22.63 -16.97 8.84
CA MET A 264 -22.38 -15.95 9.85
C MET A 264 -20.89 -15.76 10.10
N VAL A 265 -20.11 -16.86 10.22
CA VAL A 265 -18.65 -16.79 10.32
C VAL A 265 -18.05 -16.02 9.14
N TRP A 266 -18.53 -16.28 7.92
CA TRP A 266 -18.07 -15.54 6.75
C TRP A 266 -18.44 -14.06 6.78
N VAL A 267 -19.68 -13.72 7.19
CA VAL A 267 -20.11 -12.33 7.35
C VAL A 267 -19.25 -11.60 8.38
N PHE A 268 -18.91 -12.24 9.50
CA PHE A 268 -18.02 -11.63 10.50
C PHE A 268 -16.63 -11.36 9.94
N TYR A 269 -16.07 -12.29 9.18
CA TYR A 269 -14.80 -12.07 8.49
C TYR A 269 -14.91 -10.93 7.45
N ASN A 270 -16.00 -10.86 6.67
CA ASN A 270 -16.24 -9.74 5.76
C ASN A 270 -16.29 -8.40 6.51
N LEU A 271 -16.92 -8.36 7.68
CA LEU A 271 -16.94 -7.18 8.55
C LEU A 271 -15.53 -6.81 9.04
N ILE A 272 -14.66 -7.75 9.38
CA ILE A 272 -13.28 -7.43 9.77
C ILE A 272 -12.54 -6.71 8.62
N VAL A 273 -12.61 -7.27 7.42
CA VAL A 273 -11.98 -6.71 6.21
C VAL A 273 -12.56 -5.34 5.87
N LEU A 274 -13.90 -5.20 5.88
CA LEU A 274 -14.59 -3.94 5.61
C LEU A 274 -14.25 -2.87 6.65
N GLY A 275 -14.08 -3.26 7.92
CA GLY A 275 -13.57 -2.38 8.97
C GLY A 275 -12.17 -1.86 8.63
N GLY A 276 -11.31 -2.71 8.07
CA GLY A 276 -9.99 -2.30 7.60
C GLY A 276 -10.06 -1.28 6.45
N ALA A 277 -10.97 -1.50 5.48
CA ALA A 277 -11.20 -0.56 4.39
C ALA A 277 -11.73 0.80 4.89
N VAL A 278 -12.62 0.78 5.89
CA VAL A 278 -13.09 2.01 6.57
C VAL A 278 -11.95 2.69 7.32
N ALA A 279 -11.07 1.94 8.00
CA ALA A 279 -9.93 2.50 8.71
C ALA A 279 -9.00 3.29 7.79
N VAL A 280 -8.77 2.78 6.58
CA VAL A 280 -7.93 3.42 5.55
C VAL A 280 -8.58 4.70 5.00
N SER A 281 -9.91 4.83 5.09
CA SER A 281 -10.62 6.05 4.66
C SER A 281 -10.53 7.23 5.63
N VAL A 282 -9.92 7.00 6.80
CA VAL A 282 -9.56 8.06 7.75
C VAL A 282 -8.19 8.59 7.35
N GLU A 283 -8.16 9.77 6.76
CA GLU A 283 -6.90 10.42 6.35
C GLU A 283 -6.18 10.93 7.59
N SER A 284 -4.93 10.52 7.76
CA SER A 284 -4.09 10.99 8.85
C SER A 284 -3.57 12.41 8.55
N LYS A 285 -3.32 13.17 9.62
CA LYS A 285 -2.84 14.54 9.51
C LYS A 285 -1.47 14.57 8.84
N GLN A 286 -1.38 15.16 7.65
CA GLN A 286 -0.13 15.37 6.94
C GLN A 286 0.29 16.84 7.04
N VAL A 287 1.11 17.14 8.05
CA VAL A 287 1.62 18.50 8.32
C VAL A 287 2.76 18.89 7.37
N ARG A 288 3.48 17.91 6.81
CA ARG A 288 4.74 18.15 6.09
C ARG A 288 4.49 18.11 4.58
N ARG A 289 4.98 19.15 3.86
CA ARG A 289 4.93 19.24 2.39
C ARG A 289 5.88 18.28 1.68
N SER A 290 7.01 17.93 2.30
CA SER A 290 8.04 17.07 1.72
C SER A 290 8.26 15.85 2.60
N HIS A 291 8.19 14.67 2.00
CA HIS A 291 8.49 13.41 2.68
C HIS A 291 9.97 13.39 3.11
N ARG A 292 10.24 12.81 4.28
CA ARG A 292 11.59 12.65 4.81
C ARG A 292 12.02 11.20 4.66
N VAL A 293 13.22 10.98 4.16
CA VAL A 293 13.87 9.68 4.03
C VAL A 293 14.80 9.50 5.22
N GLU A 294 14.59 8.45 6.00
CA GLU A 294 15.48 8.08 7.09
C GLU A 294 16.79 7.53 6.52
N MET A 295 17.91 8.13 6.93
CA MET A 295 19.24 7.68 6.52
C MET A 295 20.29 8.20 7.49
N THR A 296 21.20 7.32 7.89
CA THR A 296 22.34 7.65 8.73
C THR A 296 23.56 7.96 7.85
N MET A 297 23.99 9.21 7.76
CA MET A 297 25.24 9.57 7.07
C MET A 297 26.06 10.64 7.80
N PRO A 298 27.40 10.58 7.74
CA PRO A 298 28.26 11.57 8.37
C PRO A 298 28.13 12.93 7.67
N ALA A 299 28.08 13.99 8.46
CA ALA A 299 28.03 15.36 8.01
C ALA A 299 28.78 16.28 8.99
N ALA A 300 28.93 17.54 8.63
CA ALA A 300 29.37 18.57 9.56
C ALA A 300 28.54 19.83 9.39
N ILE A 301 28.45 20.63 10.43
CA ILE A 301 27.86 21.97 10.37
C ILE A 301 28.92 23.00 10.70
N ALA A 302 29.02 24.02 9.86
CA ALA A 302 29.84 25.21 10.10
C ALA A 302 28.93 26.35 10.54
N ARG A 303 29.23 26.93 11.70
CA ARG A 303 28.63 28.19 12.15
C ARG A 303 29.27 29.38 11.45
N GLU A 304 28.57 30.51 11.44
CA GLU A 304 29.11 31.77 10.92
C GLU A 304 30.37 32.25 11.66
N ASP A 305 30.58 31.80 12.91
CA ASP A 305 31.78 32.07 13.69
C ASP A 305 32.98 31.15 13.35
N GLY A 306 32.85 30.28 12.35
CA GLY A 306 33.91 29.39 11.87
C GLY A 306 34.04 28.07 12.64
N HIS A 307 33.26 27.85 13.71
CA HIS A 307 33.29 26.56 14.42
C HIS A 307 32.60 25.47 13.60
N LEU A 308 33.28 24.33 13.50
CA LEU A 308 32.81 23.12 12.84
C LEU A 308 32.40 22.08 13.87
N PHE A 309 31.19 21.55 13.75
CA PHE A 309 30.70 20.46 14.59
C PHE A 309 30.46 19.23 13.73
N SER A 310 31.01 18.10 14.17
CA SER A 310 30.68 16.80 13.59
C SER A 310 29.23 16.45 13.92
N CYS A 311 28.49 15.97 12.93
CA CYS A 311 27.13 15.51 13.12
C CYS A 311 26.82 14.32 12.20
N THR A 312 25.70 13.68 12.49
CA THR A 312 25.19 12.58 11.69
C THR A 312 23.81 12.98 11.21
N VAL A 313 23.60 13.01 9.90
CA VAL A 313 22.26 13.14 9.34
C VAL A 313 21.49 11.87 9.70
N GLN A 314 20.28 12.03 10.22
CA GLN A 314 19.35 10.96 10.57
C GLN A 314 18.22 10.85 9.54
N ASP A 315 17.82 11.97 8.95
CA ASP A 315 16.81 12.03 7.90
C ASP A 315 17.03 13.23 6.97
N PHE A 316 16.52 13.15 5.75
CA PHE A 316 16.59 14.25 4.79
C PHE A 316 15.33 14.35 3.94
N SER A 317 15.10 15.54 3.38
CA SER A 317 14.02 15.85 2.45
C SER A 317 14.45 16.97 1.51
N ASP A 318 13.66 17.25 0.49
CA ASP A 318 13.91 18.38 -0.42
C ASP A 318 13.89 19.74 0.30
N GLY A 319 13.20 19.84 1.45
CA GLY A 319 13.09 21.08 2.23
C GLY A 319 14.06 21.22 3.41
N GLY A 320 14.79 20.17 3.79
CA GLY A 320 15.59 20.18 5.01
C GLY A 320 16.02 18.81 5.51
N LEU A 321 16.80 18.80 6.59
CA LEU A 321 17.43 17.60 7.15
C LEU A 321 17.24 17.53 8.67
N GLY A 322 17.22 16.32 9.22
CA GLY A 322 17.37 16.05 10.64
C GLY A 322 18.80 15.59 10.90
N ILE A 323 19.49 16.22 11.85
CA ILE A 323 20.85 15.87 12.23
C ILE A 323 20.95 15.61 13.73
N LYS A 324 21.91 14.77 14.11
CA LYS A 324 22.33 14.56 15.49
C LYS A 324 23.78 15.03 15.65
N ILE A 325 24.00 16.00 16.52
CA ILE A 325 25.34 16.56 16.74
C ILE A 325 26.13 15.66 17.69
N ASN A 326 27.39 15.41 17.32
CA ASN A 326 28.33 14.65 18.11
C ASN A 326 29.05 15.60 19.08
N GLY A 327 28.72 15.51 20.37
CA GLY A 327 29.31 16.34 21.44
C GLY A 327 28.38 17.45 21.95
N GLN A 328 28.94 18.38 22.72
CA GLN A 328 28.20 19.54 23.24
C GLN A 328 28.36 20.72 22.26
N ALA A 329 27.28 21.06 21.54
CA ALA A 329 27.22 22.24 20.71
C ALA A 329 26.06 23.13 21.16
N GLN A 330 26.35 24.39 21.48
CA GLN A 330 25.31 25.38 21.76
C GLN A 330 24.81 25.96 20.43
N ILE A 331 23.75 25.36 19.88
CA ILE A 331 23.09 25.86 18.67
C ILE A 331 21.71 26.36 19.04
N LEU A 332 21.36 27.54 18.53
CA LEU A 332 20.08 28.19 18.80
C LEU A 332 19.13 28.03 17.62
N GLU A 333 17.83 27.97 17.91
CA GLU A 333 16.80 28.03 16.89
C GLU A 333 16.87 29.36 16.12
N GLY A 334 16.64 29.29 14.81
CA GLY A 334 16.74 30.43 13.89
C GLY A 334 18.15 30.76 13.42
N GLN A 335 19.19 30.17 14.03
CA GLN A 335 20.58 30.42 13.65
C GLN A 335 20.88 29.92 12.22
N LYS A 336 21.64 30.69 11.44
CA LYS A 336 22.12 30.27 10.12
C LYS A 336 23.38 29.44 10.28
N VAL A 337 23.40 28.29 9.61
CA VAL A 337 24.53 27.36 9.62
C VAL A 337 24.72 26.78 8.22
N ASN A 338 25.96 26.49 7.86
CA ASN A 338 26.29 25.83 6.62
C ASN A 338 26.41 24.33 6.89
N LEU A 339 25.62 23.52 6.19
CA LEU A 339 25.71 22.07 6.24
C LEU A 339 26.75 21.60 5.22
N LEU A 340 27.71 20.81 5.66
CA LEU A 340 28.73 20.18 4.84
C LEU A 340 28.39 18.71 4.65
N LEU A 341 28.20 18.30 3.39
CA LEU A 341 28.05 16.91 3.00
C LEU A 341 29.20 16.48 2.10
N LYS A 342 29.50 15.18 2.10
CA LYS A 342 30.53 14.60 1.25
C LYS A 342 29.95 13.69 0.19
N ARG A 343 30.50 13.78 -1.02
CA ARG A 343 30.30 12.82 -2.10
C ARG A 343 31.64 12.39 -2.65
N GLY A 344 32.04 11.15 -2.37
CA GLY A 344 33.38 10.66 -2.65
C GLY A 344 34.43 11.49 -1.91
N GLN A 345 35.36 12.09 -2.66
CA GLN A 345 36.41 12.96 -2.12
C GLN A 345 36.05 14.45 -2.13
N GLN A 346 34.86 14.81 -2.62
CA GLN A 346 34.43 16.21 -2.74
C GLN A 346 33.49 16.60 -1.59
N GLU A 347 33.68 17.81 -1.10
CA GLU A 347 32.85 18.41 -0.05
C GLU A 347 31.94 19.48 -0.66
N TYR A 348 30.69 19.49 -0.21
CA TYR A 348 29.65 20.39 -0.70
C TYR A 348 29.04 21.13 0.47
N VAL A 349 28.75 22.42 0.27
CA VAL A 349 28.24 23.31 1.30
C VAL A 349 26.83 23.78 0.95
N PHE A 350 25.92 23.59 1.89
CA PHE A 350 24.51 23.93 1.74
C PHE A 350 24.10 24.94 2.83
N PRO A 351 23.65 26.15 2.46
CA PRO A 351 23.17 27.12 3.43
C PRO A 351 21.86 26.61 4.06
N THR A 352 21.84 26.57 5.39
CA THR A 352 20.68 26.11 6.17
C THR A 352 20.35 27.06 7.32
N GLN A 353 19.13 26.95 7.82
CA GLN A 353 18.69 27.60 9.04
C GLN A 353 18.21 26.54 10.04
N VAL A 354 18.61 26.70 11.30
CA VAL A 354 18.15 25.85 12.40
C VAL A 354 16.67 26.10 12.64
N ALA A 355 15.84 25.11 12.40
CA ALA A 355 14.39 25.19 12.54
C ALA A 355 13.89 24.66 13.89
N ARG A 356 14.62 23.72 14.51
CA ARG A 356 14.26 23.11 15.80
C ARG A 356 15.49 22.56 16.49
N VAL A 357 15.55 22.68 17.83
CA VAL A 357 16.59 22.04 18.66
C VAL A 357 15.94 21.20 19.77
N MET A 358 16.32 19.93 19.88
CA MET A 358 15.90 19.00 20.93
C MET A 358 17.11 18.25 21.48
N GLY A 359 17.76 18.83 22.49
CA GLY A 359 19.03 18.28 22.99
C GLY A 359 20.08 18.29 21.88
N ASN A 360 20.57 17.11 21.49
CA ASN A 360 21.55 16.97 20.41
C ASN A 360 20.93 16.75 19.02
N GLU A 361 19.60 16.64 18.93
CA GLU A 361 18.89 16.49 17.66
C GLU A 361 18.45 17.86 17.16
N VAL A 362 18.84 18.18 15.93
CA VAL A 362 18.63 19.48 15.32
C VAL A 362 17.96 19.32 13.97
N GLY A 363 16.85 20.05 13.78
CA GLY A 363 16.18 20.17 12.49
C GLY A 363 16.74 21.33 11.71
N LEU A 364 17.25 21.07 10.51
CA LEU A 364 17.73 22.08 9.57
C LEU A 364 16.71 22.29 8.44
N LYS A 365 16.49 23.54 8.07
CA LYS A 365 15.73 23.95 6.88
C LYS A 365 16.72 24.44 5.82
N LEU A 366 16.58 23.93 4.60
CA LEU A 366 17.40 24.40 3.48
C LEU A 366 16.97 25.82 3.11
N MET A 367 17.96 26.70 2.96
CA MET A 367 17.76 28.02 2.38
C MET A 367 17.61 27.87 0.85
N PRO A 368 17.07 28.87 0.15
CA PRO A 368 16.98 28.84 -1.31
C PRO A 368 18.34 28.53 -1.94
N LEU A 369 18.41 27.41 -2.66
CA LEU A 369 19.61 26.93 -3.32
C LEU A 369 19.67 27.41 -4.77
N THR A 370 20.87 27.64 -5.29
CA THR A 370 21.08 27.75 -6.73
C THR A 370 20.82 26.40 -7.41
N THR A 371 20.59 26.40 -8.73
CA THR A 371 20.38 25.14 -9.49
C THR A 371 21.53 24.16 -9.32
N GLN A 372 22.78 24.63 -9.33
CA GLN A 372 23.94 23.76 -9.12
C GLN A 372 23.97 23.17 -7.70
N GLN A 373 23.75 24.00 -6.67
CA GLN A 373 23.65 23.49 -5.29
C GLN A 373 22.50 22.52 -5.11
N HIS A 374 21.38 22.72 -5.79
CA HIS A 374 20.28 21.78 -5.75
C HIS A 374 20.66 20.43 -6.39
N ILE A 375 21.34 20.44 -7.55
CA ILE A 375 21.88 19.22 -8.18
C ILE A 375 22.86 18.52 -7.23
N ASP A 376 23.77 19.26 -6.63
CA ASP A 376 24.77 18.73 -5.70
C ASP A 376 24.12 18.15 -4.44
N PHE A 377 23.08 18.80 -3.92
CA PHE A 377 22.29 18.31 -2.80
C PHE A 377 21.61 16.98 -3.13
N VAL A 378 20.93 16.91 -4.27
CA VAL A 378 20.28 15.69 -4.78
C VAL A 378 21.32 14.57 -4.96
N GLN A 379 22.50 14.90 -5.46
CA GLN A 379 23.59 13.94 -5.65
C GLN A 379 24.22 13.47 -4.34
N CYS A 380 24.24 14.31 -3.30
CA CYS A 380 24.68 13.95 -1.95
C CYS A 380 23.62 13.17 -1.16
N THR A 381 22.36 13.15 -1.62
CA THR A 381 21.23 12.56 -0.89
C THR A 381 20.49 11.51 -1.74
N PHE A 382 19.49 11.92 -2.52
CA PHE A 382 18.61 11.04 -3.29
C PHE A 382 19.33 10.16 -4.33
N ALA A 383 20.43 10.63 -4.91
CA ALA A 383 21.14 9.89 -5.97
C ALA A 383 22.17 8.88 -5.45
N ARG A 384 22.21 8.62 -4.14
CA ARG A 384 23.12 7.61 -3.59
C ARG A 384 22.49 6.21 -3.64
N ALA A 385 23.26 5.24 -4.09
CA ALA A 385 22.78 3.86 -4.22
C ALA A 385 22.58 3.17 -2.85
N ASP A 386 23.40 3.50 -1.86
CA ASP A 386 23.34 2.94 -0.50
C ASP A 386 22.03 3.29 0.22
N THR A 387 21.49 4.48 -0.02
CA THR A 387 20.18 4.93 0.50
C THR A 387 19.06 3.95 0.19
N TRP A 388 19.03 3.42 -1.03
CA TRP A 388 17.89 2.63 -1.52
C TRP A 388 18.13 1.13 -1.51
N ALA A 389 19.40 0.69 -1.60
CA ALA A 389 19.76 -0.72 -1.59
C ALA A 389 19.43 -1.37 -0.22
N LEU A 390 19.76 -0.70 0.88
CA LEU A 390 19.53 -1.23 2.24
C LEU A 390 18.07 -1.10 2.70
N TRP A 391 17.29 -0.24 2.05
CA TRP A 391 15.91 0.02 2.44
C TRP A 391 15.02 -1.23 2.31
N GLN A 392 15.25 -2.07 1.30
CA GLN A 392 14.45 -3.29 1.08
C GLN A 392 14.69 -4.38 2.13
N ASP A 393 15.88 -4.43 2.73
CA ASP A 393 16.28 -5.47 3.69
C ASP A 393 15.72 -5.22 5.10
N SER A 394 15.09 -4.06 5.32
CA SER A 394 14.57 -3.65 6.64
C SER A 394 13.18 -4.22 6.97
N TYR A 395 12.49 -4.87 6.03
CA TYR A 395 11.14 -5.38 6.27
C TYR A 395 11.15 -6.74 6.98
N PRO A 396 10.39 -6.91 8.08
CA PRO A 396 10.24 -8.20 8.73
C PRO A 396 9.58 -9.20 7.79
N GLU A 397 9.92 -10.49 7.90
CA GLU A 397 9.25 -11.54 7.14
C GLU A 397 7.80 -11.75 7.62
N ASP A 398 6.91 -12.16 6.72
CA ASP A 398 5.51 -12.45 7.04
C ASP A 398 5.37 -13.57 8.08
N LYS A 399 4.47 -13.34 9.04
CA LYS A 399 4.01 -14.33 9.99
C LYS A 399 2.49 -14.34 9.96
N PRO A 400 1.85 -15.36 9.36
CA PRO A 400 0.41 -15.34 9.06
C PRO A 400 -0.48 -15.03 10.28
N LEU A 401 -0.15 -15.56 11.45
CA LEU A 401 -0.91 -15.32 12.68
C LEU A 401 -0.76 -13.89 13.22
N GLU A 402 0.44 -13.31 13.14
CA GLU A 402 0.66 -11.91 13.54
C GLU A 402 -0.07 -10.98 12.56
N SER A 403 0.05 -11.24 11.25
CA SER A 403 -0.66 -10.49 10.20
C SER A 403 -2.19 -10.55 10.36
N LEU A 404 -2.75 -11.71 10.71
CA LEU A 404 -4.18 -11.85 10.98
C LEU A 404 -4.62 -11.00 12.19
N LEU A 405 -3.84 -11.02 13.28
CA LEU A 405 -4.10 -10.20 14.46
C LEU A 405 -4.05 -8.71 14.16
N ASP A 406 -3.11 -8.28 13.31
CA ASP A 406 -3.00 -6.87 12.94
C ASP A 406 -4.16 -6.39 12.08
N ILE A 407 -4.68 -7.24 11.20
CA ILE A 407 -5.90 -6.95 10.43
C ILE A 407 -7.13 -6.89 11.34
N LEU A 408 -7.24 -7.79 12.32
CA LEU A 408 -8.32 -7.73 13.30
C LEU A 408 -8.29 -6.40 14.08
N LYS A 409 -7.11 -5.97 14.54
CA LYS A 409 -6.92 -4.69 15.22
C LYS A 409 -7.26 -3.51 14.31
N LEU A 410 -6.82 -3.54 13.06
CA LEU A 410 -7.11 -2.50 12.06
C LEU A 410 -8.60 -2.40 11.78
N GLY A 411 -9.27 -3.55 11.60
CA GLY A 411 -10.71 -3.63 11.41
C GLY A 411 -11.47 -2.95 12.55
N PHE A 412 -11.09 -3.25 13.79
CA PHE A 412 -11.67 -2.62 14.97
C PHE A 412 -11.40 -1.10 15.03
N ARG A 413 -10.17 -0.68 14.75
CA ARG A 413 -9.80 0.74 14.71
C ARG A 413 -10.65 1.50 13.70
N GLY A 414 -10.92 0.92 12.53
CA GLY A 414 -11.79 1.52 11.52
C GLY A 414 -13.21 1.78 12.01
N TYR A 415 -13.81 0.79 12.68
CA TYR A 415 -15.14 0.97 13.29
C TYR A 415 -15.17 2.01 14.40
N ARG A 416 -14.12 2.05 15.23
CA ARG A 416 -13.98 3.06 16.28
C ARG A 416 -13.89 4.47 15.69
N HIS A 417 -13.01 4.69 14.72
CA HIS A 417 -12.88 6.00 14.08
C HIS A 417 -14.17 6.42 13.38
N LEU A 418 -14.84 5.49 12.68
CA LEU A 418 -16.13 5.76 12.06
C LEU A 418 -17.17 6.26 13.08
N ALA A 419 -17.18 5.71 14.30
CA ALA A 419 -18.06 6.14 15.37
C ALA A 419 -17.67 7.49 16.00
N GLU A 420 -16.36 7.78 16.09
CA GLU A 420 -15.82 9.03 16.62
C GLU A 420 -16.16 10.21 15.68
N PHE A 421 -16.03 10.01 14.36
CA PHE A 421 -16.28 11.04 13.33
C PHE A 421 -17.73 11.06 12.82
N ALA A 422 -18.59 10.11 13.21
CA ALA A 422 -19.97 10.03 12.71
C ALA A 422 -20.81 11.30 13.01
N PRO A 423 -21.64 11.76 12.05
CA PRO A 423 -22.62 12.82 12.29
C PRO A 423 -23.54 12.47 13.48
N SER A 424 -23.96 13.51 14.22
CA SER A 424 -24.79 13.38 15.42
C SER A 424 -26.09 12.59 15.20
N SER A 425 -26.62 12.59 13.98
CA SER A 425 -27.81 11.83 13.57
C SER A 425 -27.63 10.30 13.50
N VAL A 426 -26.40 9.81 13.31
CA VAL A 426 -26.10 8.36 13.14
C VAL A 426 -25.23 7.80 14.27
N LYS A 427 -24.78 8.68 15.19
CA LYS A 427 -23.88 8.35 16.31
C LYS A 427 -24.40 7.21 17.21
N GLY A 428 -25.72 7.07 17.34
CA GLY A 428 -26.35 5.97 18.08
C GLY A 428 -26.08 4.59 17.48
N ILE A 429 -26.20 4.45 16.15
CA ILE A 429 -25.97 3.19 15.44
C ILE A 429 -24.50 2.78 15.55
N PHE A 430 -23.59 3.74 15.34
CA PHE A 430 -22.16 3.47 15.43
C PHE A 430 -21.68 3.16 16.86
N ARG A 431 -22.30 3.76 17.88
CA ARG A 431 -21.99 3.45 19.29
C ARG A 431 -22.35 2.00 19.64
N VAL A 432 -23.53 1.53 19.22
CA VAL A 432 -23.94 0.12 19.39
C VAL A 432 -22.95 -0.82 18.70
N LEU A 433 -22.53 -0.47 17.48
CA LEU A 433 -21.55 -1.23 16.73
C LEU A 433 -20.20 -1.30 17.44
N THR A 434 -19.67 -0.18 17.94
CA THR A 434 -18.41 -0.18 18.70
C THR A 434 -18.49 -0.98 20.00
N SER A 435 -19.64 -0.96 20.68
CA SER A 435 -19.84 -1.74 21.91
C SER A 435 -19.90 -3.25 21.64
N LEU A 436 -20.53 -3.65 20.55
CA LEU A 436 -20.57 -5.07 20.15
C LEU A 436 -19.18 -5.58 19.78
N VAL A 437 -18.40 -4.78 19.06
CA VAL A 437 -17.04 -5.19 18.70
C VAL A 437 -16.09 -5.13 19.90
N SER A 438 -16.21 -4.15 20.80
CA SER A 438 -15.38 -4.11 22.03
C SER A 438 -15.67 -5.30 22.94
N TRP A 439 -16.92 -5.76 22.99
CA TRP A 439 -17.30 -6.99 23.67
C TRP A 439 -16.63 -8.21 23.05
N VAL A 440 -16.62 -8.35 21.72
CA VAL A 440 -15.92 -9.46 21.02
C VAL A 440 -14.40 -9.42 21.29
N VAL A 441 -13.79 -8.23 21.25
CA VAL A 441 -12.34 -8.05 21.49
C VAL A 441 -11.95 -8.40 22.93
N SER A 442 -12.87 -8.30 23.90
CA SER A 442 -12.60 -8.67 25.29
C SER A 442 -12.22 -10.14 25.47
N PHE A 443 -12.56 -11.00 24.51
CA PHE A 443 -12.21 -12.43 24.50
C PHE A 443 -10.82 -12.71 23.91
N ILE A 444 -10.11 -11.69 23.38
CA ILE A 444 -8.75 -11.88 22.85
C ILE A 444 -7.78 -12.03 24.04
N PRO A 445 -6.99 -13.12 24.11
CA PRO A 445 -6.04 -13.33 25.21
C PRO A 445 -4.98 -12.24 25.22
N ARG A 446 -4.88 -11.50 26.33
CA ARG A 446 -3.84 -10.51 26.55
C ARG A 446 -2.57 -11.23 27.00
N ARG A 447 -1.47 -11.06 26.26
CA ARG A 447 -0.16 -11.49 26.78
C ARG A 447 0.17 -10.60 27.99
N PRO A 448 0.64 -11.16 29.11
CA PRO A 448 1.12 -10.36 30.22
C PRO A 448 2.27 -9.48 29.69
N GLU A 449 2.18 -8.17 29.92
CA GLU A 449 3.28 -7.25 29.67
C GLU A 449 4.48 -7.76 30.48
N ARG A 450 5.61 -8.00 29.80
CA ARG A 450 6.89 -8.12 30.52
C ARG A 450 7.10 -6.75 31.15
N SER A 451 6.94 -6.66 32.47
CA SER A 451 7.43 -5.55 33.25
C SER A 451 8.90 -5.34 32.88
N GLU A 452 9.24 -4.14 32.40
CA GLU A 452 10.62 -3.68 32.30
C GLU A 452 11.22 -3.62 33.71
N THR A 453 11.69 -4.76 34.22
CA THR A 453 12.61 -4.79 35.34
C THR A 453 13.97 -4.35 34.83
N ALA A 454 14.31 -3.11 35.16
CA ALA A 454 15.63 -2.50 35.24
C ALA A 454 16.80 -3.35 34.69
N GLN A 455 17.40 -2.90 33.60
CA GLN A 455 18.77 -3.29 33.25
C GLN A 455 19.71 -2.85 34.39
N PRO A 456 20.52 -3.76 34.97
CA PRO A 456 21.64 -3.35 35.82
C PRO A 456 22.66 -2.63 34.95
N SER A 457 23.19 -1.53 35.46
CA SER A 457 24.31 -0.78 34.91
C SER A 457 25.51 -1.69 34.61
N ASP A 458 25.96 -1.73 33.36
CA ASP A 458 27.28 -2.21 32.97
C ASP A 458 28.35 -1.26 33.52
N GLN A 459 28.66 -1.41 34.80
CA GLN A 459 29.89 -0.97 35.44
C GLN A 459 30.47 -2.16 36.20
N ALA A 460 31.11 -3.08 35.48
CA ALA A 460 32.22 -3.91 35.98
C ALA A 460 32.60 -4.94 34.91
N LEU A 461 33.62 -4.63 34.10
CA LEU A 461 34.59 -5.61 33.57
C LEU A 461 35.73 -4.83 32.89
N ALA A 462 36.48 -4.12 33.72
CA ALA A 462 37.85 -3.71 33.45
C ALA A 462 38.66 -4.13 34.68
N GLN A 463 39.05 -5.40 34.73
CA GLN A 463 40.14 -5.96 35.55
C GLN A 463 40.20 -7.48 35.36
N GLN A 464 40.90 -7.93 34.32
CA GLN A 464 41.99 -8.91 34.34
C GLN A 464 42.41 -9.26 32.91
#